data_AF-A0A943TQ78-F1
#
_entry.id   AF-A0A943TQ78-F1
#
_cell.length_a   1.000
_cell.length_b   1.000
_cell.length_c   1.000
_cell.angle_alpha   90.00
_cell.angle_beta   90.00
_cell.angle_gamma   90.00
#
_symmetry.space_group_name_H-M   'P 1'
#
loop_
_entity.id
_entity.type
_entity.pdbx_description
1 polymer ?
#
loop_
_entity_poly.entity_id
_entity_poly.type
_entity_poly.pdbx_seq_one_letter_code
_entity_poly.pdbx_strand_id
1 'polypeptide(L)' 'MSKLKEKTLVTLKEGITVDYPFSDDLPLVYLGELANMPEHGIFIGRSGKCYFGYHLWDFRELREDEV' A
#
# COMPACT_ATOMS: atom_id res chain seq x y z
N MET A 1 -4.89 -7.64 -23.20
CA MET A 1 -3.71 -8.14 -22.45
C MET A 1 -3.68 -7.44 -21.11
N SER A 2 -4.06 -8.15 -20.05
CA SER A 2 -3.98 -7.64 -18.67
C SER A 2 -2.51 -7.35 -18.36
N LYS A 3 -2.12 -6.08 -18.33
CA LYS A 3 -0.86 -5.69 -17.69
C LYS A 3 -1.09 -5.97 -16.21
N LEU A 4 -0.54 -7.09 -15.73
CA LEU A 4 -0.32 -7.28 -14.31
C LEU A 4 0.50 -6.06 -13.87
N LYS A 5 -0.13 -5.09 -13.20
CA LYS A 5 0.62 -3.98 -12.58
C LYS A 5 1.62 -4.66 -11.65
N GLU A 6 2.90 -4.36 -11.81
CA GLU A 6 3.94 -4.81 -10.90
C GLU A 6 3.52 -4.51 -9.46
N LYS A 7 3.80 -5.44 -8.56
CA LYS A 7 3.47 -5.31 -7.15
C LYS A 7 4.22 -4.09 -6.61
N THR A 8 3.53 -2.98 -6.45
CA THR A 8 4.11 -1.75 -5.92
C THR A 8 4.31 -1.90 -4.41
N LEU A 9 5.54 -1.68 -3.95
CA LEU A 9 5.82 -1.47 -2.54
C LEU A 9 5.41 -0.05 -2.16
N VAL A 10 4.68 0.05 -1.06
CA VAL A 10 3.95 1.23 -0.64
C VAL A 10 4.42 1.63 0.76
N THR A 11 4.87 2.87 0.90
CA THR A 11 5.19 3.47 2.21
C THR A 11 4.48 4.81 2.38
N LEU A 12 4.44 5.31 3.61
CA LEU A 12 3.97 6.66 3.92
C LEU A 12 5.01 7.70 3.50
N LYS A 13 4.55 8.85 3.03
CA LYS A 13 5.41 10.01 2.82
C LYS A 13 5.92 10.54 4.17
N GLU A 14 7.20 10.93 4.22
CA GLU A 14 7.79 11.56 5.40
C GLU A 14 6.98 12.80 5.83
N GLY A 15 6.70 12.91 7.14
CA GLY A 15 5.93 14.01 7.72
C GLY A 15 4.42 13.74 7.86
N ILE A 16 3.91 12.60 7.41
CA ILE A 16 2.54 12.16 7.73
C ILE A 16 2.56 11.54 9.13
N THR A 17 1.96 12.24 10.11
CA THR A 17 1.84 11.80 11.51
C THR A 17 0.50 11.12 11.80
N VAL A 18 -0.19 10.63 10.77
CA VAL A 18 -1.45 9.93 10.96
C VAL A 18 -1.13 8.52 11.43
N ASP A 19 -1.60 8.18 12.63
CA ASP A 19 -1.39 6.87 13.22
C ASP A 19 -2.31 5.85 12.54
N TYR A 20 -1.89 5.37 11.37
CA TYR A 20 -2.61 4.34 10.64
C TYR A 20 -2.46 2.99 11.35
N PRO A 21 -3.48 2.11 11.30
CA PRO A 21 -3.41 0.77 11.92
C PRO A 21 -2.32 -0.14 11.34
N PHE A 22 -1.71 0.27 10.22
CA PHE A 22 -0.67 -0.44 9.50
C PHE A 22 0.71 0.23 9.59
N SER A 23 0.86 1.34 10.32
CA SER A 23 2.11 2.12 10.39
C SER A 23 3.30 1.26 10.83
N ASP A 24 3.09 0.39 11.81
CA ASP A 24 4.13 -0.55 12.30
C ASP A 24 4.41 -1.71 11.32
N ASP A 25 3.52 -1.90 10.34
CA ASP A 25 3.55 -3.00 9.39
C ASP A 25 4.00 -2.61 7.98
N LEU A 26 4.51 -1.38 7.83
CA LEU A 26 5.16 -0.90 6.62
C LEU A 26 6.47 -1.67 6.30
N PRO A 27 6.88 -1.75 5.02
CA PRO A 27 6.12 -1.31 3.85
C PRO A 27 4.98 -2.26 3.51
N LEU A 28 3.96 -1.74 2.83
CA LEU A 28 2.85 -2.54 2.34
C LEU A 28 3.10 -2.97 0.88
N VAL A 29 2.63 -4.16 0.52
CA VAL A 29 2.53 -4.60 -0.88
C VAL A 29 1.11 -4.33 -1.35
N TYR A 30 0.95 -3.51 -2.39
CA TYR A 30 -0.35 -3.30 -3.03
C TYR A 30 -0.73 -4.48 -3.92
N LEU A 31 -1.94 -5.00 -3.75
CA LEU A 31 -2.46 -6.14 -4.50
C LEU A 31 -3.52 -5.78 -5.55
N GLY A 32 -4.22 -4.66 -5.37
CA GLY A 32 -5.32 -4.26 -6.25
C GLY A 32 -6.42 -3.50 -5.51
N GLU A 33 -7.46 -3.11 -6.23
CA GLU A 33 -8.62 -2.40 -5.67
C GLU A 33 -9.72 -3.37 -5.24
N LEU A 34 -10.51 -2.96 -4.26
CA LEU A 34 -11.77 -3.61 -3.93
C LEU A 34 -12.77 -3.40 -5.09
N ALA A 35 -13.40 -4.48 -5.53
CA ALA A 35 -14.39 -4.43 -6.61
C ALA A 35 -15.54 -3.47 -6.24
N ASN A 36 -15.89 -2.58 -7.17
CA ASN A 36 -16.92 -1.53 -7.00
C ASN A 36 -16.60 -0.46 -5.93
N MET A 37 -15.38 -0.40 -5.40
CA MET A 37 -14.92 0.65 -4.49
C MET A 37 -13.65 1.29 -5.06
N PRO A 38 -13.79 2.21 -6.02
CA PRO A 38 -12.63 2.88 -6.60
C PRO A 38 -11.81 3.56 -5.50
N GLU A 39 -10.50 3.59 -5.70
CA GLU A 39 -9.51 4.15 -4.76
C GLU A 39 -9.32 3.38 -3.46
N HIS A 40 -10.06 2.30 -3.21
CA HIS A 40 -9.88 1.48 -2.01
C HIS A 40 -9.02 0.26 -2.32
N GLY A 41 -7.82 0.19 -1.75
CA GLY A 41 -6.87 -0.87 -2.03
C GLY A 41 -6.97 -2.08 -1.09
N ILE A 42 -6.40 -3.19 -1.55
CA ILE A 42 -6.03 -4.38 -0.79
C ILE A 42 -4.50 -4.39 -0.69
N PHE A 43 -3.99 -4.58 0.53
CA PHE A 43 -2.58 -4.51 0.83
C PHE A 43 -2.14 -5.66 1.74
N ILE A 44 -0.88 -6.06 1.66
CA ILE A 44 -0.24 -6.98 2.62
C ILE A 44 0.90 -6.26 3.30
N GLY A 45 0.88 -6.19 4.63
CA GLY A 45 2.00 -5.66 5.41
C GLY A 45 3.11 -6.67 5.58
N ARG A 46 4.27 -6.21 6.07
CA ARG A 46 5.46 -7.03 6.30
C ARG A 46 5.20 -8.25 7.20
N SER A 47 4.26 -8.15 8.13
CA SER A 47 3.83 -9.23 9.01
C SER A 47 3.01 -10.33 8.32
N GLY A 48 2.62 -10.12 7.06
CA GLY A 48 1.70 -10.97 6.31
C GLY A 48 0.21 -10.67 6.59
N LYS A 49 -0.09 -9.71 7.46
CA LYS A 49 -1.47 -9.23 7.65
C LYS A 49 -1.99 -8.56 6.40
N CYS A 50 -3.26 -8.85 6.08
CA CYS A 50 -3.98 -8.22 4.99
C CYS A 50 -4.75 -7.00 5.49
N TYR A 51 -4.72 -5.93 4.71
CA TYR A 51 -5.34 -4.64 4.97
C TYR A 51 -6.23 -4.28 3.78
N PHE A 52 -7.44 -3.79 4.01
CA PHE A 52 -8.38 -3.42 2.93
C PHE A 52 -9.19 -2.17 3.31
N GLY A 53 -9.63 -1.43 2.31
CA GLY A 53 -10.48 -0.25 2.51
C GLY A 53 -9.71 1.07 2.72
N TYR A 54 -8.41 1.09 2.41
CA TYR A 54 -7.61 2.31 2.49
C TYR A 54 -7.59 3.05 1.15
N HIS A 55 -7.72 4.38 1.22
CA HIS A 55 -7.60 5.25 0.07
C HIS A 55 -6.19 5.19 -0.52
N LEU A 56 -6.07 5.11 -1.84
CA LEU A 56 -4.80 5.11 -2.59
C LEU A 56 -4.06 6.47 -2.61
N TRP A 57 -4.22 7.29 -1.59
CA TRP A 57 -3.66 8.65 -1.53
C TRP A 57 -2.33 8.67 -0.78
N ASP A 58 -1.44 9.59 -1.17
CA ASP A 58 -0.14 9.84 -0.53
C ASP A 58 0.84 8.66 -0.43
N PHE A 59 0.63 7.62 -1.23
CA PHE A 59 1.57 6.53 -1.40
C PHE A 59 2.66 6.88 -2.41
N ARG A 60 3.88 6.43 -2.13
CA ARG A 60 4.99 6.46 -3.09
C ARG A 60 5.62 5.09 -3.23
N GLU A 61 6.14 4.83 -4.42
CA GLU A 61 7.00 3.69 -4.68
C GLU A 61 8.32 3.84 -3.89
N LEU A 62 8.81 2.72 -3.37
CA LEU A 62 10.14 2.66 -2.76
C LEU A 62 11.21 2.68 -3.83
N ARG A 63 12.28 3.46 -3.60
CA ARG A 63 13.48 3.37 -4.42
C ARG A 63 14.28 2.13 -4.03
N GLU A 64 15.12 1.62 -4.94
CA GLU A 64 15.93 0.42 -4.70
C GLU A 64 16.81 0.51 -3.44
N ASP A 65 17.26 1.71 -3.07
CA ASP A 65 18.05 1.97 -1.87
C ASP A 65 17.23 2.00 -0.56
N GLU A 66 15.91 1.95 -0.67
CA GLU A 66 14.96 1.96 0.44
C GLU A 66 14.30 0.58 0.68
N VAL A 67 14.69 -0.44 -0.09
CA VAL A 67 14.21 -1.84 0.01
C VAL A 67 15.08 -2.68 0.94
#